data_AF-A0A2V9XA82-F1
#
_entry.id   AF-A0A2V9XA82-F1
#
_cell.length_a   1.000
_cell.length_b   1.000
_cell.length_c   1.000
_cell.angle_alpha   90.00
_cell.angle_beta   90.00
_cell.angle_gamma   90.00
#
_symmetry.space_group_name_H-M   'P 1'
#
loop_
_entity.id
_entity.type
_entity.pdbx_description
1 polymer ?
#
loop_
_entity_poly.entity_id
_entity_poly.type
_entity_poly.pdbx_seq_one_letter_code
_entity_poly.pdbx_strand_id
1 'polypeptide(L)'
;MTLSSMVVSRDWQEISVLECILGGLHIDVEVESEPARALTKLTKSKVDALIVDCDLKGSQNFLRHLQENGRHSNPIPLVILGGSHGQNEFGEKDAIFSFEKPISVEQAVRTLSAARNLILDGRLRYQRQALEVPISVTYGVKKRVQAQLTNLSQGGMGIRFKRGLEMRGPVRVCFELPKTKLAVKAAGEIAWTDQLGNTGVRFVQMNKRTAQDLQLWLAQQYFRE
;
A
#
# COMPACT_ATOMS: atom_id res chain seq x y z
N MET A 1 -10.09 -9.63 -2.11
CA MET A 1 -9.33 -9.92 -0.87
C MET A 1 -9.72 -8.94 0.23
N THR A 2 -10.07 -9.42 1.42
CA THR A 2 -10.29 -8.57 2.61
C THR A 2 -8.95 -8.20 3.25
N LEU A 3 -8.86 -7.01 3.85
CA LEU A 3 -7.72 -6.65 4.70
C LEU A 3 -7.89 -7.33 6.05
N SER A 4 -6.81 -7.69 6.74
CA SER A 4 -6.88 -8.26 8.08
C SER A 4 -6.30 -7.29 9.11
N SER A 5 -6.97 -7.16 10.25
CA SER A 5 -6.53 -6.37 11.38
C SER A 5 -6.54 -7.18 12.67
N MET A 6 -5.67 -6.81 13.60
CA MET A 6 -5.64 -7.37 14.94
C MET A 6 -5.87 -6.28 15.97
N VAL A 7 -6.83 -6.50 16.89
CA VAL A 7 -7.13 -5.61 18.02
C VAL A 7 -6.64 -6.27 19.29
N VAL A 8 -5.68 -5.64 19.96
CA VAL A 8 -5.12 -6.11 21.22
C VAL A 8 -5.72 -5.28 22.35
N SER A 9 -6.86 -5.72 22.88
CA SER A 9 -7.58 -5.06 23.97
C SER A 9 -8.38 -6.07 24.80
N ARG A 10 -8.78 -5.64 26.01
CA ARG A 10 -9.75 -6.34 26.88
C ARG A 10 -11.05 -5.55 27.04
N ASP A 11 -11.13 -4.35 26.51
CA ASP A 11 -12.31 -3.50 26.63
C ASP A 11 -13.33 -3.83 25.54
N TRP A 12 -14.36 -4.58 25.90
CA TRP A 12 -15.42 -4.99 24.98
C TRP A 12 -16.19 -3.82 24.36
N GLN A 13 -16.26 -2.68 25.04
CA GLN A 13 -16.95 -1.51 24.49
C GLN A 13 -16.15 -0.91 23.34
N GLU A 14 -14.83 -0.75 23.52
CA GLU A 14 -13.93 -0.27 22.47
C GLU A 14 -13.84 -1.27 21.31
N ILE A 15 -13.72 -2.57 21.63
CA ILE A 15 -13.67 -3.65 20.63
C ILE A 15 -14.91 -3.62 19.75
N SER A 16 -16.11 -3.51 20.33
CA SER A 16 -17.37 -3.53 19.56
C SER A 16 -17.47 -2.35 18.58
N VAL A 17 -17.01 -1.17 18.98
CA VAL A 17 -16.98 0.02 18.10
C VAL A 17 -15.99 -0.18 16.96
N LEU A 18 -14.79 -0.70 17.25
CA LEU A 18 -13.77 -0.98 16.25
C LEU A 18 -14.22 -2.05 15.27
N GLU A 19 -14.81 -3.15 15.73
CA GLU A 19 -15.34 -4.23 14.88
C GLU A 19 -16.41 -3.71 13.91
N CYS A 20 -17.32 -2.87 14.39
CA CYS A 20 -18.36 -2.26 13.55
C CYS A 20 -17.75 -1.40 12.42
N ILE A 21 -16.79 -0.52 12.77
CA ILE A 21 -16.18 0.39 11.81
C ILE A 21 -15.29 -0.35 10.81
N LEU A 22 -14.45 -1.27 11.31
CA LEU A 22 -13.57 -2.10 10.48
C LEU A 22 -14.37 -3.00 9.54
N GLY A 23 -15.46 -3.59 10.02
CA GLY A 23 -16.42 -4.34 9.19
C GLY A 23 -16.99 -3.48 8.05
N GLY A 24 -17.42 -2.25 8.34
CA GLY A 24 -17.84 -1.28 7.31
C GLY A 24 -16.75 -0.94 6.29
N LEU A 25 -15.48 -0.96 6.71
CA LEU A 25 -14.32 -0.73 5.87
C LEU A 25 -13.81 -1.98 5.12
N HIS A 26 -14.50 -3.12 5.28
CA HIS A 26 -14.14 -4.42 4.72
C HIS A 26 -12.75 -4.90 5.20
N ILE A 27 -12.50 -4.66 6.49
CA ILE A 27 -11.30 -5.10 7.21
C ILE A 27 -11.75 -6.15 8.23
N ASP A 28 -11.26 -7.37 8.09
CA ASP A 28 -11.50 -8.45 9.04
C ASP A 28 -10.79 -8.13 10.36
N VAL A 29 -11.42 -8.50 11.47
CA VAL A 29 -10.92 -8.16 12.82
C VAL A 29 -10.69 -9.43 13.61
N GLU A 30 -9.46 -9.56 14.14
CA GLU A 30 -9.10 -10.58 15.10
C GLU A 30 -8.79 -9.93 16.45
N VAL A 31 -9.50 -10.34 17.50
CA VAL A 31 -9.35 -9.76 18.84
C VAL A 31 -8.48 -10.66 19.70
N GLU A 32 -7.45 -10.08 20.34
CA GLU A 32 -6.60 -10.77 21.30
C GLU A 32 -6.53 -10.01 22.63
N SER A 33 -6.83 -10.71 23.71
CA SER A 33 -6.85 -10.14 25.07
C SER A 33 -5.47 -10.10 25.74
N GLU A 34 -4.45 -10.70 25.13
CA GLU A 34 -3.11 -10.84 25.70
C GLU A 34 -2.02 -10.45 24.69
N PRO A 35 -1.13 -9.50 25.01
CA PRO A 35 -0.08 -9.06 24.09
C PRO A 35 0.89 -10.17 23.67
N ALA A 36 1.19 -11.11 24.57
CA ALA A 36 2.09 -12.24 24.26
C ALA A 36 1.51 -13.19 23.20
N ARG A 37 0.19 -13.42 23.26
CA ARG A 37 -0.52 -14.22 22.26
C ARG A 37 -0.63 -13.49 20.94
N ALA A 38 -0.93 -12.18 20.98
CA ALA A 38 -0.93 -11.32 19.80
C ALA A 38 0.42 -11.39 19.06
N LEU A 39 1.54 -11.30 19.78
CA LEU A 39 2.89 -11.41 19.18
C LEU A 39 3.09 -12.77 18.49
N THR A 40 2.70 -13.85 19.16
CA THR A 40 2.80 -15.20 18.58
C THR A 40 1.97 -15.32 17.30
N LYS A 41 0.79 -14.70 17.25
CA LYS A 41 -0.06 -14.70 16.05
C LYS A 41 0.51 -13.82 14.94
N LEU A 42 1.03 -12.62 15.25
CA LEU A 42 1.69 -11.75 14.26
C LEU A 42 2.85 -12.42 13.53
N THR A 43 3.54 -13.37 14.17
CA THR A 43 4.58 -14.17 13.50
C THR A 43 4.05 -15.28 12.60
N LYS A 44 2.80 -15.72 12.80
CA LYS A 44 2.18 -16.87 12.11
C LYS A 44 1.17 -16.46 11.04
N SER A 45 0.54 -15.29 11.19
CA SER A 45 -0.49 -14.77 10.29
C SER A 45 -0.09 -13.42 9.72
N LYS A 46 -0.60 -13.13 8.51
CA LYS A 46 -0.42 -11.83 7.88
C LYS A 46 -1.48 -10.88 8.42
N VAL A 47 -1.04 -9.85 9.14
CA VAL A 47 -1.87 -8.76 9.65
C VAL A 47 -1.51 -7.47 8.91
N ASP A 48 -2.52 -6.75 8.42
CA ASP A 48 -2.35 -5.51 7.68
C ASP A 48 -2.49 -4.25 8.53
N ALA A 49 -3.19 -4.34 9.67
CA ALA A 49 -3.33 -3.26 10.63
C ALA A 49 -3.27 -3.81 12.05
N LEU A 50 -2.55 -3.12 12.94
CA LEU A 50 -2.49 -3.49 14.35
C LEU A 50 -3.05 -2.35 15.21
N ILE A 51 -4.03 -2.66 16.05
CA ILE A 51 -4.63 -1.73 16.99
C ILE A 51 -4.31 -2.22 18.40
N VAL A 52 -3.66 -1.39 19.22
CA VAL A 52 -3.15 -1.77 20.55
C VAL A 52 -3.73 -0.87 21.62
N ASP A 53 -4.33 -1.49 22.63
CA ASP A 53 -4.76 -0.80 23.84
C ASP A 53 -3.59 -0.58 24.80
N CYS A 54 -3.20 0.67 24.99
CA CYS A 54 -2.12 1.05 25.89
C CYS A 54 -2.46 0.86 27.36
N ASP A 55 -3.75 0.83 27.72
CA ASP A 55 -4.18 0.59 29.09
C ASP A 55 -4.01 -0.89 29.49
N LEU A 56 -3.74 -1.76 28.51
CA LEU A 56 -3.50 -3.18 28.74
C LEU A 56 -2.13 -3.42 29.39
N LYS A 57 -2.10 -4.19 30.48
CA LYS A 57 -0.85 -4.60 31.14
C LYS A 57 0.08 -5.33 30.15
N GLY A 58 1.29 -4.81 29.99
CA GLY A 58 2.29 -5.37 29.08
C GLY A 58 2.26 -4.78 27.66
N SER A 59 1.39 -3.82 27.36
CA SER A 59 1.32 -3.10 26.08
C SER A 59 2.66 -2.45 25.71
N GLN A 60 3.33 -1.77 26.67
CA GLN A 60 4.62 -1.11 26.44
C GLN A 60 5.73 -2.09 26.04
N ASN A 61 5.83 -3.23 26.72
CA ASN A 61 6.81 -4.25 26.37
C ASN A 61 6.50 -4.84 24.99
N PHE A 62 5.22 -5.05 24.67
CA PHE A 62 4.79 -5.53 23.36
C PHE A 62 5.16 -4.54 22.25
N LEU A 63 4.91 -3.25 22.44
CA LEU A 63 5.26 -2.18 21.51
C LEU A 63 6.78 -2.10 21.28
N ARG A 64 7.60 -2.19 22.35
CA ARG A 64 9.06 -2.24 22.23
C ARG A 64 9.54 -3.46 21.43
N HIS A 65 8.96 -4.64 21.66
CA HIS A 65 9.28 -5.83 20.88
C HIS A 65 8.93 -5.66 19.40
N LEU A 66 7.84 -4.95 19.06
CA LEU A 66 7.50 -4.66 17.67
C LEU A 66 8.51 -3.71 17.02
N GLN A 67 9.05 -2.73 17.75
CA GLN A 67 10.09 -1.83 17.23
C GLN A 67 11.40 -2.59 16.96
N GLU A 68 11.84 -3.42 17.89
CA GLU A 68 13.09 -4.17 17.79
C GLU A 68 13.05 -5.23 16.67
N ASN A 69 11.89 -5.84 16.45
CA ASN A 69 11.70 -6.89 15.45
C ASN A 69 11.07 -6.38 14.13
N GLY A 70 10.65 -5.12 14.08
CA GLY A 70 9.84 -4.49 13.03
C GLY A 70 10.53 -4.20 11.70
N ARG A 71 11.55 -4.98 11.32
CA ARG A 71 12.18 -4.91 9.99
C ARG A 71 11.36 -5.61 8.90
N HIS A 72 10.04 -5.57 8.99
CA HIS A 72 9.19 -6.03 7.91
C HIS A 72 9.33 -5.06 6.74
N SER A 73 9.58 -5.56 5.52
CA SER A 73 9.76 -4.74 4.31
C SER A 73 8.52 -3.93 3.91
N ASN A 74 7.41 -4.02 4.66
CA ASN A 74 6.20 -3.25 4.48
C ASN A 74 5.72 -2.74 5.85
N PRO A 75 5.60 -1.42 6.06
CA PRO A 75 5.17 -0.88 7.35
C PRO A 75 3.69 -1.21 7.58
N ILE A 76 3.40 -1.95 8.66
CA ILE A 76 2.04 -2.20 9.13
C ILE A 76 1.60 -0.93 9.88
N PRO A 77 0.52 -0.24 9.46
CA PRO A 77 0.01 0.87 10.25
C PRO A 77 -0.40 0.41 11.65
N LEU A 78 0.13 1.12 12.63
CA LEU A 78 -0.09 0.87 14.05
C LEU A 78 -1.04 1.94 14.58
N VAL A 79 -2.09 1.51 15.27
CA VAL A 79 -3.05 2.42 15.91
C VAL A 79 -3.02 2.21 17.41
N ILE A 80 -2.73 3.27 18.16
CA ILE A 80 -2.60 3.22 19.61
C ILE A 80 -3.87 3.76 20.26
N LEU A 81 -4.53 2.94 21.09
CA LEU A 81 -5.67 3.34 21.92
C LEU A 81 -5.15 3.75 23.30
N GLY A 82 -5.19 5.04 23.65
CA GLY A 82 -4.76 5.48 24.99
C GLY A 82 -4.46 6.98 25.08
N GLY A 83 -4.44 7.50 26.31
CA GLY A 83 -4.05 8.88 26.61
C GLY A 83 -2.58 9.17 26.27
N SER A 84 -2.20 10.46 26.34
CA SER A 84 -0.96 11.12 25.88
C SER A 84 0.42 10.50 26.24
N HIS A 85 0.47 9.35 26.91
CA HIS A 85 1.69 8.65 27.29
C HIS A 85 2.33 7.78 26.18
N GLY A 86 1.63 7.50 25.08
CA GLY A 86 2.15 6.66 23.97
C GLY A 86 2.84 7.42 22.83
N GLN A 87 2.82 8.76 22.82
CA GLN A 87 3.25 9.56 21.66
C GLN A 87 4.77 9.76 21.56
N ASN A 88 5.52 9.62 22.65
CA ASN A 88 6.94 9.99 22.70
C ASN A 88 7.92 8.84 22.38
N GLU A 89 7.44 7.60 22.20
CA GLU A 89 8.32 6.43 22.03
C GLU A 89 8.46 5.96 20.58
N PHE A 90 7.77 6.58 19.62
CA PHE A 90 7.82 6.17 18.23
C PHE A 90 8.28 7.30 17.31
N GLY A 91 9.23 7.00 16.43
CA GLY A 91 9.77 7.97 15.47
C GLY A 91 8.85 8.21 14.28
N GLU A 92 9.06 9.33 13.57
CA GLU A 92 8.32 9.77 12.36
C GLU A 92 8.28 8.76 11.19
N LYS A 93 8.96 7.62 11.29
CA LYS A 93 9.10 6.62 10.22
C LYS A 93 8.05 5.52 10.24
N ASP A 94 7.32 5.36 11.34
CA ASP A 94 6.27 4.37 11.46
C ASP A 94 4.92 5.06 11.25
N ALA A 95 4.08 4.52 10.38
CA ALA A 95 2.74 5.05 10.11
C ALA A 95 1.84 4.83 11.34
N ILE A 96 1.97 5.70 12.33
CA ILE A 96 1.33 5.57 13.63
C ILE A 96 0.15 6.52 13.69
N PHE A 97 -0.99 5.96 14.05
CA PHE A 97 -2.19 6.68 14.39
C PHE A 97 -2.46 6.54 15.88
N SER A 98 -3.13 7.54 16.47
CA SER A 98 -3.56 7.48 17.86
C SER A 98 -5.07 7.74 17.96
N PHE A 99 -5.68 7.07 18.93
CA PHE A 99 -7.01 7.34 19.41
C PHE A 99 -6.95 7.97 20.78
N GLU A 100 -7.64 9.10 20.93
CA GLU A 100 -7.90 9.67 22.23
C GLU A 100 -9.12 8.96 22.81
N LYS A 101 -8.99 8.47 24.04
CA LYS A 101 -10.11 7.88 24.77
C LYS A 101 -10.92 9.02 25.42
N PRO A 102 -12.27 9.00 25.36
CA PRO A 102 -13.11 7.96 24.77
C PRO A 102 -13.13 8.02 23.22
N ILE A 103 -13.17 6.84 22.57
CA ILE A 103 -13.12 6.74 21.11
C ILE A 103 -14.40 7.31 20.50
N SER A 104 -14.29 8.46 19.84
CA SER A 104 -15.38 8.98 19.00
C SER A 104 -15.49 8.17 17.71
N VAL A 105 -16.72 7.86 17.29
CA VAL A 105 -17.01 7.19 16.01
C VAL A 105 -16.41 7.98 14.84
N GLU A 106 -16.50 9.31 14.86
CA GLU A 106 -15.96 10.17 13.79
C GLU A 106 -14.43 10.05 13.70
N GLN A 107 -13.75 10.10 14.84
CA GLN A 107 -12.29 9.92 14.90
C GLN A 107 -11.89 8.53 14.43
N ALA A 108 -12.60 7.49 14.89
CA ALA A 108 -12.37 6.10 14.50
C ALA A 108 -12.52 5.88 13.00
N VAL A 109 -13.62 6.37 12.40
CA VAL A 109 -13.83 6.27 10.95
C VAL A 109 -12.71 7.00 10.19
N ARG A 110 -12.36 8.23 10.58
CA ARG A 110 -11.34 9.03 9.91
C ARG A 110 -9.97 8.35 9.96
N THR A 111 -9.55 7.92 11.16
CA THR A 111 -8.24 7.29 11.38
C THR A 111 -8.14 5.93 10.70
N LEU A 112 -9.14 5.06 10.84
CA LEU A 112 -9.12 3.73 10.22
C LEU A 112 -9.23 3.81 8.69
N SER A 113 -9.96 4.79 8.16
CA SER A 113 -9.98 5.06 6.72
C SER A 113 -8.61 5.52 6.20
N ALA A 114 -7.92 6.37 6.96
CA ALA A 114 -6.56 6.78 6.61
C ALA A 114 -5.58 5.61 6.67
N ALA A 115 -5.65 4.79 7.72
CA ALA A 115 -4.85 3.56 7.85
C ALA A 115 -5.09 2.60 6.69
N ARG A 116 -6.36 2.34 6.35
CA ARG A 116 -6.75 1.53 5.19
C ARG A 116 -6.11 2.04 3.89
N ASN A 117 -6.16 3.35 3.66
CA ASN A 117 -5.57 3.94 2.47
C ASN A 117 -4.05 3.79 2.45
N LEU A 118 -3.36 3.88 3.59
CA LEU A 118 -1.91 3.62 3.67
C LEU A 118 -1.57 2.15 3.36
N ILE A 119 -2.35 1.19 3.89
CA ILE A 119 -2.18 -0.25 3.60
C ILE A 119 -2.33 -0.50 2.10
N LEU A 120 -3.42 0.02 1.52
CA LEU A 120 -3.72 -0.15 0.11
C LEU A 120 -2.69 0.54 -0.77
N ASP A 121 -2.24 1.74 -0.41
CA ASP A 121 -1.15 2.40 -1.11
C ASP A 121 0.12 1.52 -1.08
N GLY A 122 0.50 1.02 0.10
CA GLY A 122 1.63 0.08 0.26
C GLY A 122 1.52 -1.16 -0.63
N ARG A 123 0.36 -1.81 -0.65
CA ARG A 123 0.10 -3.00 -1.49
C ARG A 123 0.12 -2.65 -2.98
N LEU A 124 -0.53 -1.57 -3.38
CA LEU A 124 -0.67 -1.17 -4.78
C LEU A 124 0.60 -0.56 -5.37
N ARG A 125 1.50 -0.01 -4.55
CA ARG A 125 2.78 0.57 -4.99
C ARG A 125 3.62 -0.41 -5.81
N TYR A 126 3.67 -1.68 -5.40
CA TYR A 126 4.47 -2.72 -6.05
C TYR A 126 3.65 -3.78 -6.78
N GLN A 127 2.32 -3.81 -6.58
CA GLN A 127 1.44 -4.69 -7.34
C GLN A 127 1.58 -4.40 -8.83
N ARG A 128 1.81 -5.44 -9.62
CA ARG A 128 1.89 -5.34 -11.08
C ARG A 128 0.68 -6.02 -11.69
N GLN A 129 -0.19 -5.24 -12.31
CA GLN A 129 -1.27 -5.77 -13.13
C GLN A 129 -0.68 -6.30 -14.43
N ALA A 130 -0.89 -7.57 -14.76
CA ALA A 130 -0.57 -8.11 -16.08
C ALA A 130 -1.50 -7.47 -17.11
N LEU A 131 -0.92 -6.89 -18.16
CA LEU A 131 -1.69 -6.15 -19.14
C LEU A 131 -1.00 -6.16 -20.50
N GLU A 132 -1.73 -6.53 -21.54
CA GLU A 132 -1.25 -6.53 -22.93
C GLU A 132 -1.94 -5.44 -23.75
N VAL A 133 -1.34 -4.26 -23.79
CA VAL A 133 -1.86 -3.10 -24.54
C VAL A 133 -0.75 -2.47 -25.39
N PRO A 134 -1.03 -2.06 -26.63
CA PRO A 134 -0.05 -1.34 -27.44
C PRO A 134 0.24 0.04 -26.84
N ILE A 135 1.52 0.40 -26.77
CA ILE A 135 1.97 1.67 -26.21
C ILE A 135 2.93 2.39 -27.16
N SER A 136 2.95 3.71 -27.08
CA SER A 136 3.93 4.54 -27.76
C SER A 136 5.04 4.95 -26.79
N VAL A 137 6.29 4.70 -27.17
CA VAL A 137 7.48 5.12 -26.42
C VAL A 137 8.27 6.12 -27.25
N THR A 138 8.56 7.28 -26.67
CA THR A 138 9.41 8.32 -27.25
C THR A 138 10.75 8.37 -26.52
N TYR A 139 11.86 8.35 -27.26
CA TYR A 139 13.23 8.34 -26.71
C TYR A 139 14.18 9.19 -27.56
N GLY A 140 15.33 9.59 -26.97
CA GLY A 140 16.34 10.42 -27.63
C GLY A 140 15.78 11.73 -28.20
N VAL A 141 16.28 12.16 -29.37
CA VAL A 141 15.82 13.36 -30.11
C VAL A 141 14.48 13.10 -30.80
N LYS A 142 13.46 12.70 -30.02
CA LYS A 142 12.07 12.46 -30.43
C LYS A 142 11.81 11.25 -31.35
N LYS A 143 12.64 10.20 -31.29
CA LYS A 143 12.30 8.94 -31.96
C LYS A 143 11.10 8.31 -31.25
N ARG A 144 10.09 7.86 -32.00
CA ARG A 144 8.89 7.18 -31.46
C ARG A 144 8.84 5.75 -31.96
N VAL A 145 8.58 4.81 -31.06
CA VAL A 145 8.41 3.39 -31.36
C VAL A 145 7.14 2.86 -30.71
N GLN A 146 6.59 1.81 -31.30
CA GLN A 146 5.52 1.04 -30.67
C GLN A 146 6.12 -0.11 -29.85
N ALA A 147 5.57 -0.33 -28.66
CA ALA A 147 5.89 -1.45 -27.80
C ALA A 147 4.59 -2.07 -27.27
N GLN A 148 4.69 -3.26 -26.68
CA GLN A 148 3.60 -3.90 -25.97
C GLN A 148 3.83 -3.73 -24.48
N LEU A 149 2.88 -3.13 -23.76
CA LEU A 149 2.83 -3.21 -22.30
C LEU A 149 2.65 -4.69 -21.92
N THR A 150 3.37 -5.17 -20.91
CA THR A 150 3.25 -6.53 -20.39
C THR A 150 2.74 -6.54 -18.95
N ASN A 151 3.14 -5.54 -18.17
CA ASN A 151 2.60 -5.31 -16.85
C ASN A 151 2.74 -3.84 -16.41
N LEU A 152 1.91 -3.42 -15.46
CA LEU A 152 1.81 -2.04 -15.01
C LEU A 152 1.69 -1.97 -13.48
N SER A 153 2.39 -1.03 -12.87
CA SER A 153 2.33 -0.67 -11.45
C SER A 153 2.26 0.85 -11.30
N GLN A 154 2.05 1.34 -10.07
CA GLN A 154 2.05 2.78 -9.81
C GLN A 154 3.42 3.42 -10.12
N GLY A 155 4.52 2.70 -9.87
CA GLY A 155 5.88 3.23 -10.03
C GLY A 155 6.54 2.95 -11.38
N GLY A 156 5.92 2.17 -12.25
CA GLY A 156 6.53 1.80 -13.52
C GLY A 156 5.78 0.73 -14.32
N MET A 157 6.37 0.32 -15.42
CA MET A 157 5.78 -0.65 -16.36
C MET A 157 6.83 -1.60 -16.91
N GLY A 158 6.39 -2.78 -17.33
CA GLY A 158 7.16 -3.72 -18.14
C GLY A 158 6.67 -3.63 -19.57
N ILE A 159 7.58 -3.52 -20.52
CA ILE A 159 7.26 -3.38 -21.93
C ILE A 159 8.07 -4.39 -22.75
N ARG A 160 7.56 -4.76 -23.91
CA ARG A 160 8.24 -5.62 -24.87
C ARG A 160 8.27 -4.94 -26.24
N PHE A 161 9.44 -4.84 -26.83
CA PHE A 161 9.57 -4.37 -28.20
C PHE A 161 9.43 -5.53 -29.19
N LYS A 162 8.91 -5.27 -30.39
CA LYS A 162 8.84 -6.28 -31.46
C LYS A 162 10.20 -6.60 -32.10
N ARG A 163 11.24 -5.80 -31.82
CA ARG A 163 12.61 -5.98 -32.31
C ARG A 163 13.58 -5.63 -31.18
N GLY A 164 14.76 -6.26 -31.15
CA GLY A 164 15.82 -6.10 -30.14
C GLY A 164 16.43 -4.70 -30.09
N LEU A 165 15.61 -3.72 -29.71
CA LEU A 165 15.95 -2.32 -29.61
C LEU A 165 16.54 -2.09 -28.22
N GLU A 166 17.86 -1.97 -28.13
CA GLU A 166 18.50 -1.52 -26.91
C GLU A 166 18.22 -0.03 -26.68
N MET A 167 17.28 0.24 -25.78
CA MET A 167 16.98 1.59 -25.33
C MET A 167 17.70 1.89 -24.01
N ARG A 168 18.34 3.06 -23.92
CA ARG A 168 18.96 3.58 -22.71
C ARG A 168 18.55 5.03 -22.48
N GLY A 169 18.56 5.45 -21.22
CA GLY A 169 18.28 6.82 -20.82
C GLY A 169 16.80 7.17 -20.68
N PRO A 170 16.45 8.47 -20.68
CA PRO A 170 15.10 8.93 -20.41
C PRO A 170 14.15 8.62 -21.57
N VAL A 171 12.93 8.23 -21.22
CA VAL A 171 11.86 7.89 -22.15
C VAL A 171 10.57 8.61 -21.76
N ARG A 172 9.68 8.78 -22.73
CA ARG A 172 8.30 9.20 -22.50
C ARG A 172 7.36 8.13 -23.03
N VAL A 173 6.48 7.65 -22.18
CA VAL A 173 5.49 6.62 -22.52
C VAL A 173 4.10 7.23 -22.62
N CYS A 174 3.30 6.70 -23.54
CA CYS A 174 1.91 7.10 -23.74
C CYS A 174 1.08 5.86 -24.09
N PHE A 175 0.00 5.64 -23.34
CA PHE A 175 -0.91 4.52 -23.53
C PHE A 175 -2.28 4.85 -22.93
N GLU A 176 -3.29 4.06 -23.28
CA GLU A 176 -4.63 4.17 -22.72
C GLU A 176 -4.91 3.02 -21.76
N LEU A 177 -5.59 3.31 -20.65
CA LEU A 177 -5.99 2.29 -19.70
C LEU A 177 -7.20 1.50 -20.25
N PRO A 178 -7.16 0.16 -20.23
CA PRO A 178 -8.21 -0.69 -20.77
C PRO A 178 -9.59 -0.36 -20.21
N LYS A 179 -10.60 -0.45 -21.07
CA LYS A 179 -12.01 -0.18 -20.73
C LYS A 179 -12.25 1.23 -20.19
N THR A 180 -11.33 2.16 -20.44
CA THR A 180 -11.46 3.57 -20.09
C THR A 180 -11.03 4.45 -21.27
N LYS A 181 -11.26 5.76 -21.15
CA LYS A 181 -10.71 6.78 -22.06
C LYS A 181 -9.49 7.50 -21.46
N LEU A 182 -8.92 6.95 -20.38
CA LEU A 182 -7.85 7.60 -19.63
C LEU A 182 -6.51 7.32 -20.31
N ALA A 183 -5.91 8.37 -20.86
CA ALA A 183 -4.58 8.33 -21.41
C ALA A 183 -3.53 8.60 -20.32
N VAL A 184 -2.61 7.67 -20.13
CA VAL A 184 -1.48 7.80 -19.23
C VAL A 184 -0.27 8.30 -20.00
N LYS A 185 0.29 9.44 -19.56
CA LYS A 185 1.52 10.03 -20.07
C LYS A 185 2.51 10.18 -18.93
N ALA A 186 3.68 9.55 -19.06
CA ALA A 186 4.72 9.60 -18.04
C ALA A 186 6.10 9.73 -18.68
N ALA A 187 6.98 10.47 -18.03
CA ALA A 187 8.41 10.39 -18.24
C ALA A 187 8.98 9.30 -17.33
N GLY A 188 9.92 8.52 -17.85
CA GLY A 188 10.54 7.43 -17.13
C GLY A 188 11.96 7.18 -17.58
N GLU A 189 12.59 6.21 -16.94
CA GLU A 189 13.93 5.75 -17.24
C GLU A 189 13.90 4.24 -17.44
N ILE A 190 14.76 3.76 -18.33
CA ILE A 190 14.99 2.33 -18.49
C ILE A 190 15.71 1.82 -17.23
N ALA A 191 15.05 0.95 -16.48
CA ALA A 191 15.59 0.33 -15.28
C ALA A 191 16.40 -0.93 -15.61
N TRP A 192 15.95 -1.72 -16.58
CA TRP A 192 16.61 -2.92 -17.06
C TRP A 192 16.05 -3.30 -18.43
N THR A 193 16.84 -4.06 -19.20
CA THR A 193 16.41 -4.72 -20.43
C THR A 193 17.03 -6.12 -20.44
N ASP A 194 16.22 -7.14 -20.72
CA ASP A 194 16.70 -8.51 -20.87
C ASP A 194 17.06 -8.85 -22.33
N GLN A 195 17.65 -10.03 -22.53
CA GLN A 195 18.06 -10.51 -23.86
C GLN A 195 16.87 -10.82 -24.78
N LEU A 196 15.67 -11.00 -24.22
CA LEU A 196 14.44 -11.27 -24.96
C LEU A 196 13.71 -9.99 -25.39
N GLY A 197 14.26 -8.82 -25.06
CA GLY A 197 13.68 -7.52 -25.40
C GLY A 197 12.53 -7.10 -24.48
N ASN A 198 12.39 -7.73 -23.30
CA ASN A 198 11.58 -7.17 -22.23
C ASN A 198 12.38 -6.06 -21.54
N THR A 199 11.70 -4.96 -21.25
CA THR A 199 12.31 -3.76 -20.70
C THR A 199 11.46 -3.25 -19.55
N GLY A 200 12.11 -2.99 -18.42
CA GLY A 200 11.50 -2.31 -17.28
C GLY A 200 11.66 -0.80 -17.42
N VAL A 201 10.55 -0.07 -17.30
CA VAL A 201 10.55 1.40 -17.25
C VAL A 201 10.08 1.85 -15.87
N ARG A 202 10.90 2.64 -15.19
CA ARG A 202 10.54 3.30 -13.93
C ARG A 202 10.00 4.70 -14.23
N PHE A 203 8.87 5.07 -13.65
CA PHE A 203 8.34 6.42 -13.80
C PHE A 203 9.16 7.39 -12.96
N VAL A 204 9.55 8.51 -13.56
CA VAL A 204 10.29 9.60 -12.92
C VAL A 204 9.39 10.82 -12.75
N GLN A 205 8.53 11.08 -13.74
CA GLN A 205 7.61 12.20 -13.68
C GLN A 205 6.27 11.82 -14.32
N MET A 206 5.20 12.08 -13.58
CA MET A 206 3.82 11.94 -14.04
C MET A 206 3.04 13.12 -13.46
N ASN A 207 2.07 13.65 -14.22
CA ASN A 207 1.21 14.67 -13.66
C ASN A 207 0.34 14.09 -12.52
N LYS A 208 0.01 14.90 -11.52
CA LYS A 208 -0.69 14.43 -10.31
C LYS A 208 -2.04 13.77 -10.60
N ARG A 209 -2.81 14.33 -11.54
CA ARG A 209 -4.14 13.79 -11.90
C ARG A 209 -4.02 12.42 -12.54
N THR A 210 -3.14 12.24 -13.52
CA THR A 210 -2.87 10.95 -14.17
C THR A 210 -2.31 9.93 -13.17
N ALA A 211 -1.49 10.35 -12.20
CA ALA A 211 -1.03 9.45 -11.15
C ALA A 211 -2.18 8.96 -10.26
N GLN A 212 -3.10 9.85 -9.88
CA GLN A 212 -4.32 9.50 -9.14
C GLN A 212 -5.24 8.59 -9.95
N ASP A 213 -5.48 8.91 -11.22
CA ASP A 213 -6.30 8.11 -12.12
C ASP A 213 -5.73 6.70 -12.29
N LEU A 214 -4.41 6.60 -12.46
CA LEU A 214 -3.69 5.32 -12.55
C LEU A 214 -3.81 4.53 -11.23
N GLN A 215 -3.62 5.18 -10.09
CA GLN A 215 -3.77 4.57 -8.77
C GLN A 215 -5.18 4.02 -8.55
N LEU A 216 -6.21 4.80 -8.88
CA LEU A 216 -7.61 4.37 -8.78
C LEU A 216 -7.91 3.20 -9.72
N TRP A 217 -7.42 3.25 -10.95
CA TRP A 217 -7.62 2.16 -11.91
C TRP A 217 -6.92 0.87 -11.45
N LEU A 218 -5.69 0.94 -10.94
CA LEU A 218 -4.96 -0.20 -10.39
C LEU A 218 -5.67 -0.78 -9.17
N ALA A 219 -6.19 0.07 -8.28
CA ALA A 219 -7.00 -0.37 -7.15
C ALA A 219 -8.24 -1.16 -7.62
N GLN A 220 -8.95 -0.65 -8.63
CA GLN A 220 -10.12 -1.34 -9.20
C GLN A 220 -9.76 -2.69 -9.83
N GLN A 221 -8.60 -2.83 -10.48
CA GLN A 221 -8.18 -4.13 -11.00
C GLN A 221 -7.84 -5.09 -9.86
N TYR A 222 -7.10 -4.62 -8.85
CA TYR A 222 -6.69 -5.43 -7.70
C TYR A 222 -7.88 -6.01 -6.91
N PHE A 223 -9.00 -5.29 -6.81
CA PHE A 223 -10.19 -5.78 -6.11
C PHE A 223 -11.11 -6.64 -6.98
N ARG A 224 -10.86 -6.77 -8.28
CA ARG A 224 -11.64 -7.62 -9.19
C ARG A 224 -11.10 -9.05 -9.29
N GLU A 225 -9.82 -9.23 -8.96
CA GLU A 225 -9.15 -10.54 -8.82
C GLU A 225 -9.40 -11.12 -7.42
#